data_AF-A0A356EAA1-F1
#
_entry.id   AF-A0A356EAA1-F1
#
_cell.length_a   1.000
_cell.length_b   1.000
_cell.length_c   1.000
_cell.angle_alpha   90.00
_cell.angle_beta   90.00
_cell.angle_gamma   90.00
#
_symmetry.space_group_name_H-M   'P 1'
#
loop_
_entity.id
_entity.type
_entity.pdbx_description
1 polymer ?
#
loop_
_entity_poly.entity_id
_entity_poly.type
_entity_poly.pdbx_seq_one_letter_code
_entity_poly.pdbx_strand_id
1 'polypeptide(L)'
;MMEEQENIRLTARVGYEARFSWSYLLPQYWGIWLGILALLLLAFVPYRLRDKFAAKIGVLIGRRASKARHRANVNLQYCFPQWSEQQREKVIDQMFITVTQVMLGIGEAAIRSKRHLQKRGEFIGLEHIKQARAAGHNIILLVPHGWAIDPSGIILHSYDMPMTSMYNPHRNPLVDWLWTITRQRFGGKMHARQNGIKPFLDKVREGKVGFYLPDEDYGVEASEFVDFFSTYKATLPVLNKMAKLTKSVVIPMFPRYNAERGKYEMEIHPIMKLSNDPIQSARAMNQEIESFVTPTPEQYVWVLRLLKTRKDGQDIYQQ
;
A
#
# COMPACT_ATOMS: atom_id res chain seq x y z
N MET A 1 -23.88 -22.68 6.58
CA MET A 1 -22.41 -22.76 6.72
C MET A 1 -21.67 -23.25 5.47
N MET A 2 -22.14 -24.25 4.72
CA MET A 2 -21.51 -24.66 3.44
C MET A 2 -21.88 -23.74 2.27
N GLU A 3 -23.15 -23.32 2.16
CA GLU A 3 -23.62 -22.40 1.10
C GLU A 3 -23.07 -20.96 1.23
N GLU A 4 -22.69 -20.53 2.44
CA GLU A 4 -22.03 -19.23 2.66
C GLU A 4 -20.60 -19.16 2.11
N GLN A 5 -19.97 -20.30 1.81
CA GLN A 5 -18.59 -20.35 1.31
C GLN A 5 -18.48 -20.35 -0.23
N GLU A 6 -19.57 -20.55 -0.96
CA GLU A 6 -19.56 -20.51 -2.44
C GLU A 6 -19.45 -19.08 -2.99
N ASN A 7 -19.96 -18.08 -2.28
CA ASN A 7 -19.84 -16.67 -2.64
C ASN A 7 -18.54 -16.01 -2.14
N ILE A 8 -17.76 -16.70 -1.32
CA ILE A 8 -16.48 -16.21 -0.83
C ILE A 8 -15.39 -16.65 -1.82
N ARG A 9 -14.64 -15.68 -2.36
CA ARG A 9 -13.51 -15.96 -3.26
C ARG A 9 -12.62 -17.02 -2.63
N LEU A 10 -12.16 -18.00 -3.43
CA LEU A 10 -11.33 -19.12 -2.96
C LEU A 10 -10.22 -18.68 -2.00
N THR A 11 -9.62 -17.54 -2.31
CA THR A 11 -8.47 -16.99 -1.60
C THR A 11 -8.82 -16.10 -0.40
N ALA A 12 -10.10 -15.76 -0.25
CA ALA A 12 -10.64 -15.13 0.96
C ALA A 12 -10.98 -16.15 2.06
N ARG A 13 -10.93 -17.46 1.76
CA ARG A 13 -11.23 -18.51 2.74
C ARG A 13 -10.18 -18.56 3.84
N VAL A 14 -10.61 -18.75 5.09
CA VAL A 14 -9.72 -18.92 6.24
C VAL A 14 -8.80 -20.12 5.98
N GLY A 15 -7.49 -19.92 6.17
CA GLY A 15 -6.50 -20.97 5.92
C GLY A 15 -6.14 -21.19 4.45
N TYR A 16 -6.53 -20.28 3.54
CA TYR A 16 -6.08 -20.34 2.14
C TYR A 16 -4.54 -20.32 2.06
N GLU A 17 -3.99 -21.36 1.45
CA GLU A 17 -2.59 -21.43 1.04
C GLU A 17 -2.50 -21.26 -0.47
N ALA A 18 -1.60 -20.38 -0.92
CA ALA A 18 -1.38 -20.13 -2.33
C ALA A 18 -0.76 -21.36 -3.01
N ARG A 19 -1.60 -22.22 -3.59
CA ARG A 19 -1.19 -23.40 -4.35
C ARG A 19 -1.43 -23.19 -5.84
N PHE A 20 -0.49 -23.68 -6.64
CA PHE A 20 -0.65 -23.68 -8.09
C PHE A 20 -1.83 -24.57 -8.50
N SER A 21 -2.64 -24.11 -9.44
CA SER A 21 -3.70 -24.90 -10.05
C SER A 21 -3.38 -25.11 -11.52
N TRP A 22 -3.48 -26.36 -12.00
CA TRP A 22 -3.33 -26.67 -13.42
C TRP A 22 -4.32 -25.91 -14.31
N SER A 23 -5.47 -25.49 -13.77
CA SER A 23 -6.42 -24.63 -14.47
C SER A 23 -5.81 -23.29 -14.91
N TYR A 24 -4.73 -22.84 -14.26
CA TYR A 24 -4.01 -21.62 -14.62
C TYR A 24 -3.31 -21.72 -15.98
N LEU A 25 -3.16 -22.92 -16.55
CA LEU A 25 -2.58 -23.11 -17.88
C LEU A 25 -3.61 -23.06 -19.02
N LEU A 26 -4.90 -22.96 -18.69
CA LEU A 26 -5.98 -22.90 -19.68
C LEU A 26 -5.84 -21.64 -20.57
N PRO A 27 -6.33 -21.68 -21.82
CA PRO A 27 -6.18 -20.60 -22.80
C PRO A 27 -6.63 -19.21 -22.31
N GLN A 28 -7.67 -19.16 -21.46
CA GLN A 28 -8.16 -17.92 -20.86
C GLN A 28 -7.10 -17.15 -20.05
N TYR A 29 -6.03 -17.81 -19.61
CA TYR A 29 -4.94 -17.22 -18.83
C TYR A 29 -3.69 -16.90 -19.64
N TRP A 30 -3.61 -17.28 -20.93
CA TRP A 30 -2.39 -17.09 -21.73
C TRP A 30 -1.98 -15.63 -21.85
N GLY A 31 -2.93 -14.70 -21.99
CA GLY A 31 -2.64 -13.27 -21.99
C GLY A 31 -2.00 -12.78 -20.68
N ILE A 32 -2.42 -13.36 -19.55
CA ILE A 32 -1.83 -13.05 -18.24
C ILE A 32 -0.40 -13.59 -18.15
N TRP A 33 -0.16 -14.83 -18.61
CA TRP A 33 1.17 -15.42 -18.68
C TRP A 33 2.13 -14.65 -19.58
N LEU A 34 1.67 -14.18 -20.74
CA LEU A 34 2.47 -13.31 -21.61
C LEU A 34 2.85 -12.01 -20.91
N GLY A 35 1.90 -11.39 -20.20
CA GLY A 35 2.17 -10.20 -19.39
C GLY A 35 3.19 -10.45 -18.28
N ILE A 36 3.07 -11.57 -17.57
CA ILE A 36 4.02 -11.99 -16.53
C ILE A 36 5.40 -12.21 -17.13
N LEU A 37 5.49 -12.95 -18.24
CA LEU A 37 6.76 -13.18 -18.93
C LEU A 37 7.44 -11.86 -19.29
N ALA A 38 6.68 -10.87 -19.80
CA ALA A 38 7.21 -9.55 -20.07
C ALA A 38 7.75 -8.86 -18.79
N LEU A 39 7.01 -8.91 -17.67
CA LEU A 39 7.47 -8.36 -16.39
C LEU A 39 8.73 -9.08 -15.85
N LEU A 40 8.82 -10.40 -16.05
CA LEU A 40 9.98 -11.19 -15.67
C LEU A 40 11.21 -10.81 -16.50
N LEU A 41 11.06 -10.60 -17.80
CA LEU A 41 12.14 -10.10 -18.65
C LEU A 41 12.58 -8.69 -18.22
N LEU A 42 11.63 -7.79 -17.95
CA LEU A 42 11.91 -6.44 -17.44
C LEU A 42 12.59 -6.42 -16.06
N ALA A 43 12.45 -7.48 -15.26
CA ALA A 43 13.16 -7.61 -13.98
C ALA A 43 14.68 -7.70 -14.13
N PHE A 44 15.19 -8.07 -15.31
CA PHE A 44 16.61 -8.17 -15.62
C PHE A 44 17.13 -6.96 -16.43
N VAL A 45 16.24 -6.10 -16.93
CA VAL A 45 16.61 -4.88 -17.63
C VAL A 45 17.12 -3.84 -16.62
N PRO A 46 18.23 -3.14 -16.87
CA PRO A 46 18.69 -2.07 -15.99
C PRO A 46 17.61 -1.02 -15.74
N TYR A 47 17.37 -0.69 -14.47
CA TYR A 47 16.27 0.19 -14.06
C TYR A 47 16.23 1.51 -14.84
N ARG A 48 17.39 2.10 -15.18
CA ARG A 48 17.44 3.36 -15.95
C ARG A 48 16.78 3.26 -17.33
N LEU A 49 16.95 2.12 -18.00
CA LEU A 49 16.33 1.89 -19.32
C LEU A 49 14.85 1.60 -19.16
N ARG A 50 14.51 0.72 -18.22
CA ARG A 50 13.13 0.39 -17.89
C ARG A 50 12.34 1.63 -17.49
N ASP A 51 12.87 2.47 -16.61
CA ASP A 51 12.13 3.59 -16.02
C ASP A 51 11.98 4.75 -16.99
N LYS A 52 12.94 4.94 -17.93
CA LYS A 52 12.79 5.85 -19.07
C LYS A 52 11.66 5.40 -20.00
N PHE A 53 11.58 4.10 -20.28
CA PHE A 53 10.50 3.52 -21.07
C PHE A 53 9.15 3.61 -20.34
N ALA A 54 9.14 3.27 -19.05
CA ALA A 54 7.99 3.34 -18.17
C ALA A 54 7.45 4.78 -18.05
N ALA A 55 8.31 5.79 -18.02
CA ALA A 55 7.87 7.18 -17.99
C ALA A 55 7.07 7.56 -19.25
N LYS A 56 7.54 7.15 -20.44
CA LYS A 56 6.81 7.39 -21.70
C LYS A 56 5.46 6.67 -21.71
N ILE A 57 5.42 5.42 -21.27
CA ILE A 57 4.17 4.65 -21.15
C ILE A 57 3.25 5.30 -20.11
N GLY A 58 3.78 5.73 -18.98
CA GLY A 58 3.02 6.30 -17.88
C GLY A 58 2.27 7.56 -18.29
N VAL A 59 2.88 8.43 -19.10
CA VAL A 59 2.20 9.59 -19.70
C VAL A 59 1.02 9.13 -20.57
N LEU A 60 1.20 8.10 -21.41
CA LEU A 60 0.13 7.59 -22.28
C LEU A 60 -1.01 6.94 -21.48
N ILE A 61 -0.67 6.14 -20.47
CA ILE A 61 -1.65 5.52 -19.56
C ILE A 61 -2.42 6.61 -18.83
N GLY A 62 -1.71 7.60 -18.27
CA GLY A 62 -2.31 8.72 -17.55
C GLY A 62 -3.33 9.45 -18.40
N ARG A 63 -3.03 9.75 -19.66
CA ARG A 63 -3.98 10.40 -20.60
C ARG A 63 -5.25 9.60 -20.86
N ARG A 64 -5.18 8.27 -20.85
CA ARG A 64 -6.33 7.38 -21.10
C ARG A 64 -7.11 7.02 -19.83
N ALA A 65 -6.52 7.22 -18.66
CA ALA A 65 -7.08 6.80 -17.36
C ALA A 65 -8.07 7.83 -16.78
N SER A 66 -9.05 8.28 -17.57
CA SER A 66 -9.96 9.39 -17.22
C SER A 66 -10.59 9.28 -15.83
N LYS A 67 -11.15 8.12 -15.47
CA LYS A 67 -11.76 7.88 -14.15
C LYS A 67 -10.75 7.98 -12.99
N ALA A 68 -9.52 7.52 -13.19
CA ALA A 68 -8.48 7.55 -12.16
C ALA A 68 -7.89 8.96 -12.03
N ARG A 69 -7.69 9.66 -13.15
CA ARG A 69 -7.34 11.10 -13.16
C ARG A 69 -8.38 11.93 -12.42
N HIS A 70 -9.67 11.72 -12.72
CA HIS A 70 -10.76 12.44 -12.06
C HIS A 70 -10.68 12.32 -10.53
N ARG A 71 -10.55 11.10 -10.02
CA ARG A 71 -10.42 10.85 -8.57
C ARG A 71 -9.20 11.55 -7.98
N ALA A 72 -8.06 11.49 -8.67
CA ALA A 72 -6.85 12.16 -8.22
C ALA A 72 -7.02 13.68 -8.21
N ASN A 73 -7.61 14.27 -9.26
CA ASN A 73 -7.87 15.70 -9.33
C ASN A 73 -8.85 16.16 -8.24
N VAL A 74 -9.96 15.44 -8.02
CA VAL A 74 -10.91 15.73 -6.93
C VAL A 74 -10.18 15.72 -5.58
N ASN A 75 -9.39 14.69 -5.28
CA ASN A 75 -8.64 14.65 -4.02
C ASN A 75 -7.67 15.83 -3.88
N LEU A 76 -6.87 16.10 -4.91
CA LEU A 76 -5.89 17.18 -4.89
C LEU A 76 -6.56 18.55 -4.81
N GLN A 77 -7.72 18.75 -5.42
CA GLN A 77 -8.49 19.99 -5.33
C GLN A 77 -8.94 20.30 -3.90
N TYR A 78 -9.40 19.29 -3.16
CA TYR A 78 -9.83 19.47 -1.77
C TYR A 78 -8.65 19.51 -0.79
N CYS A 79 -7.58 18.73 -1.03
CA CYS A 79 -6.41 18.70 -0.15
C CYS A 79 -5.52 19.95 -0.34
N PHE A 80 -5.40 20.43 -1.58
CA PHE A 80 -4.54 21.56 -1.97
C PHE A 80 -5.32 22.60 -2.81
N PRO A 81 -6.34 23.26 -2.22
CA PRO A 81 -7.17 24.25 -2.93
C PRO A 81 -6.37 25.46 -3.45
N GLN A 82 -5.22 25.74 -2.85
CA GLN A 82 -4.29 26.79 -3.27
C GLN A 82 -3.50 26.43 -4.55
N TRP A 83 -3.50 25.17 -4.99
CA TRP A 83 -2.84 24.79 -6.22
C TRP A 83 -3.68 25.19 -7.44
N SER A 84 -3.01 25.69 -8.48
CA SER A 84 -3.63 25.85 -9.79
C SER A 84 -3.97 24.47 -10.39
N GLU A 85 -4.88 24.45 -11.36
CA GLU A 85 -5.19 23.24 -12.12
C GLU A 85 -3.93 22.64 -12.76
N GLN A 86 -3.06 23.48 -13.32
CA GLN A 86 -1.79 23.05 -13.92
C GLN A 86 -0.86 22.36 -12.90
N GLN A 87 -0.81 22.84 -11.65
CA GLN A 87 -0.03 22.21 -10.59
C GLN A 87 -0.58 20.82 -10.24
N ARG A 88 -1.92 20.70 -10.10
CA ARG A 88 -2.57 19.40 -9.87
C ARG A 88 -2.32 18.42 -11.01
N GLU A 89 -2.53 18.85 -12.25
CA GLU A 89 -2.32 18.00 -13.43
C GLU A 89 -0.86 17.53 -13.55
N LYS A 90 0.11 18.38 -13.21
CA LYS A 90 1.54 17.99 -13.17
C LYS A 90 1.79 16.88 -12.15
N VAL A 91 1.22 16.98 -10.95
CA VAL A 91 1.33 15.93 -9.91
C VAL A 91 0.66 14.64 -10.38
N ILE A 92 -0.51 14.72 -11.01
CA ILE A 92 -1.23 13.55 -11.55
C ILE A 92 -0.41 12.87 -12.65
N ASP A 93 0.17 13.62 -13.57
CA ASP A 93 1.04 13.06 -14.62
C ASP A 93 2.26 12.36 -14.02
N GLN A 94 2.91 12.99 -13.04
CA GLN A 94 4.05 12.39 -12.34
C GLN A 94 3.64 11.15 -11.52
N MET A 95 2.44 11.14 -10.95
CA MET A 95 1.88 9.97 -10.26
C MET A 95 1.72 8.79 -11.21
N PHE A 96 1.19 9.03 -12.43
CA PHE A 96 1.07 7.98 -13.45
C PHE A 96 2.42 7.48 -13.98
N ILE A 97 3.41 8.35 -14.08
CA ILE A 97 4.80 7.95 -14.37
C ILE A 97 5.32 7.03 -13.25
N THR A 98 5.17 7.45 -12.00
CA THR A 98 5.68 6.73 -10.82
C THR A 98 5.06 5.35 -10.68
N VAL A 99 3.72 5.23 -10.74
CA VAL A 99 3.06 3.92 -10.69
C VAL A 99 3.51 3.03 -11.84
N THR A 100 3.70 3.57 -13.05
CA THR A 100 4.14 2.77 -14.20
C THR A 100 5.57 2.26 -14.01
N GLN A 101 6.47 3.09 -13.48
CA GLN A 101 7.83 2.69 -13.15
C GLN A 101 7.86 1.56 -12.12
N VAL A 102 7.07 1.69 -11.05
CA VAL A 102 6.96 0.65 -10.03
C VAL A 102 6.35 -0.63 -10.60
N MET A 103 5.25 -0.53 -11.36
CA MET A 103 4.55 -1.70 -11.91
C MET A 103 5.38 -2.44 -12.95
N LEU A 104 6.10 -1.75 -13.83
CA LEU A 104 7.04 -2.42 -14.74
C LEU A 104 8.26 -3.00 -14.00
N GLY A 105 8.57 -2.49 -12.80
CA GLY A 105 9.63 -3.00 -11.93
C GLY A 105 9.20 -4.13 -10.99
N ILE A 106 7.92 -4.45 -10.87
CA ILE A 106 7.40 -5.41 -9.88
C ILE A 106 7.96 -6.82 -10.07
N GLY A 107 8.34 -7.18 -11.31
CA GLY A 107 9.01 -8.44 -11.60
C GLY A 107 10.30 -8.63 -10.80
N GLU A 108 11.01 -7.54 -10.43
CA GLU A 108 12.16 -7.63 -9.54
C GLU A 108 11.77 -8.27 -8.20
N ALA A 109 10.66 -7.80 -7.62
CA ALA A 109 10.14 -8.27 -6.34
C ALA A 109 9.63 -9.72 -6.40
N ALA A 110 9.32 -10.25 -7.58
CA ALA A 110 8.90 -11.64 -7.76
C ALA A 110 10.07 -12.62 -7.87
N ILE A 111 11.12 -12.29 -8.63
CA ILE A 111 12.14 -13.29 -9.03
C ILE A 111 13.59 -12.93 -8.69
N ARG A 112 13.92 -11.67 -8.41
CA ARG A 112 15.32 -11.29 -8.11
C ARG A 112 15.73 -11.74 -6.70
N SER A 113 17.03 -11.95 -6.50
CA SER A 113 17.59 -12.48 -5.25
C SER A 113 17.42 -11.52 -4.06
N LYS A 114 17.50 -12.05 -2.83
CA LYS A 114 17.54 -11.29 -1.57
C LYS A 114 18.54 -10.13 -1.66
N ARG A 115 19.79 -10.41 -2.07
CA ARG A 115 20.86 -9.42 -2.25
C ARG A 115 20.53 -8.32 -3.27
N HIS A 116 19.87 -8.67 -4.38
CA HIS A 116 19.46 -7.67 -5.37
C HIS A 116 18.42 -6.72 -4.78
N LEU A 117 17.39 -7.25 -4.13
CA LEU A 117 16.33 -6.44 -3.53
C LEU A 117 16.87 -5.54 -2.40
N GLN A 118 17.75 -6.07 -1.56
CA GLN A 118 18.45 -5.27 -0.55
C GLN A 118 19.25 -4.11 -1.19
N LYS A 119 19.93 -4.33 -2.32
CA LYS A 119 20.61 -3.25 -3.05
C LYS A 119 19.64 -2.20 -3.62
N ARG A 120 18.38 -2.55 -3.87
CA ARG A 120 17.34 -1.63 -4.35
C ARG A 120 16.65 -0.89 -3.20
N GLY A 121 16.67 -1.44 -1.99
CA GLY A 121 16.15 -0.80 -0.79
C GLY A 121 17.06 0.31 -0.27
N GLU A 122 16.43 1.30 0.36
CA GLU A 122 17.07 2.33 1.16
C GLU A 122 16.16 2.68 2.34
N PHE A 123 16.72 2.73 3.54
CA PHE A 123 15.97 3.05 4.74
C PHE A 123 16.41 4.41 5.28
N ILE A 124 15.43 5.23 5.62
CA ILE A 124 15.62 6.52 6.27
C ILE A 124 14.87 6.39 7.61
N GLY A 125 15.56 6.44 8.75
CA GLY A 125 14.93 6.28 10.07
C GLY A 125 14.82 4.83 10.59
N LEU A 126 15.60 3.88 10.05
CA LEU A 126 15.54 2.46 10.48
C LEU A 126 15.82 2.26 11.98
N GLU A 127 16.57 3.16 12.59
CA GLU A 127 16.86 3.20 14.01
C GLU A 127 15.60 3.20 14.88
N HIS A 128 14.48 3.80 14.43
CA HIS A 128 13.24 3.80 15.20
C HIS A 128 12.67 2.39 15.38
N ILE A 129 12.70 1.58 14.32
CA ILE A 129 12.30 0.16 14.38
C ILE A 129 13.27 -0.62 15.27
N LYS A 130 14.58 -0.40 15.12
CA LYS A 130 15.61 -1.10 15.92
C LYS A 130 15.48 -0.79 17.41
N GLN A 131 15.30 0.48 17.77
CA GLN A 131 15.11 0.93 19.15
C GLN A 131 13.83 0.34 19.76
N ALA A 132 12.72 0.36 19.03
CA ALA A 132 11.46 -0.25 19.50
C ALA A 132 11.60 -1.76 19.77
N ARG A 133 12.28 -2.49 18.86
CA ARG A 133 12.56 -3.92 19.06
C ARG A 133 13.48 -4.16 20.26
N ALA A 134 14.54 -3.37 20.40
CA ALA A 134 15.47 -3.47 21.52
C ALA A 134 14.79 -3.20 22.87
N ALA A 135 13.78 -2.32 22.89
CA ALA A 135 12.92 -2.06 24.05
C ALA A 135 11.85 -3.14 24.30
N GLY A 136 11.81 -4.22 23.51
CA GLY A 136 10.87 -5.33 23.68
C GLY A 136 9.45 -5.04 23.21
N HIS A 137 9.24 -3.99 22.39
CA HIS A 137 7.93 -3.69 21.84
C HIS A 137 7.60 -4.55 20.61
N ASN A 138 6.36 -5.03 20.55
CA ASN A 138 5.75 -5.42 19.27
C ASN A 138 5.59 -4.17 18.39
N ILE A 139 5.53 -4.34 17.07
CA ILE A 139 5.51 -3.19 16.13
C ILE A 139 4.34 -3.32 15.17
N ILE A 140 3.58 -2.23 15.02
CA ILE A 140 2.70 -1.98 13.89
C ILE A 140 3.31 -0.85 13.07
N LEU A 141 3.70 -1.14 11.84
CA LEU A 141 4.03 -0.14 10.83
C LEU A 141 2.73 0.45 10.30
N LEU A 142 2.58 1.76 10.43
CA LEU A 142 1.55 2.52 9.76
C LEU A 142 2.04 2.91 8.37
N VAL A 143 1.44 2.36 7.33
CA VAL A 143 1.93 2.48 5.96
C VAL A 143 0.83 3.03 5.05
N PRO A 144 0.77 4.35 4.84
CA PRO A 144 -0.17 4.94 3.88
C PRO A 144 0.04 4.36 2.48
N HIS A 145 -1.00 4.32 1.66
CA HIS A 145 -0.92 3.78 0.30
C HIS A 145 0.00 4.64 -0.59
N GLY A 146 1.26 4.22 -0.70
CA GLY A 146 2.21 4.68 -1.70
C GLY A 146 2.36 3.66 -2.85
N TRP A 147 2.77 4.10 -4.03
CA TRP A 147 2.91 3.21 -5.19
C TRP A 147 3.97 2.11 -4.99
N ALA A 148 5.00 2.38 -4.19
CA ALA A 148 6.10 1.46 -3.91
C ALA A 148 5.83 0.45 -2.78
N ILE A 149 4.59 0.34 -2.31
CA ILE A 149 4.24 -0.43 -1.11
C ILE A 149 4.59 -1.92 -1.19
N ASP A 150 4.25 -2.56 -2.31
CA ASP A 150 4.47 -4.00 -2.51
C ASP A 150 5.97 -4.35 -2.59
N PRO A 151 6.79 -3.71 -3.45
CA PRO A 151 8.24 -3.92 -3.45
C PRO A 151 8.88 -3.64 -2.09
N SER A 152 8.48 -2.56 -1.42
CA SER A 152 9.06 -2.16 -0.14
C SER A 152 8.78 -3.18 0.97
N GLY A 153 7.56 -3.73 1.00
CA GLY A 153 7.22 -4.80 1.93
C GLY A 153 8.08 -6.06 1.73
N ILE A 154 8.29 -6.46 0.48
CA ILE A 154 9.13 -7.61 0.15
C ILE A 154 10.61 -7.33 0.45
N ILE A 155 11.07 -6.10 0.23
CA ILE A 155 12.41 -5.66 0.62
C ILE A 155 12.59 -5.74 2.14
N LEU A 156 11.64 -5.27 2.95
CA LEU A 156 11.67 -5.41 4.41
C LEU A 156 11.78 -6.88 4.83
N HIS A 157 11.00 -7.78 4.21
CA HIS A 157 11.13 -9.23 4.46
C HIS A 157 12.55 -9.73 4.16
N SER A 158 13.16 -9.21 3.09
CA SER A 158 14.55 -9.51 2.72
C SER A 158 15.58 -8.98 3.73
N TYR A 159 15.23 -8.12 4.68
CA TYR A 159 16.08 -7.73 5.82
C TYR A 159 15.74 -8.49 7.11
N ASP A 160 15.16 -9.69 6.97
CA ASP A 160 14.75 -10.54 8.10
C ASP A 160 13.74 -9.83 9.02
N MET A 161 12.91 -8.97 8.41
CA MET A 161 11.75 -8.35 9.02
C MET A 161 10.47 -8.86 8.34
N PRO A 162 10.13 -10.16 8.44
CA PRO A 162 8.90 -10.69 7.86
C PRO A 162 7.69 -10.03 8.53
N MET A 163 6.74 -9.58 7.72
CA MET A 163 5.59 -8.83 8.19
C MET A 163 4.30 -9.60 7.97
N THR A 164 3.29 -9.24 8.74
CA THR A 164 1.91 -9.66 8.55
C THR A 164 1.09 -8.49 8.03
N SER A 165 0.27 -8.69 7.00
CA SER A 165 -0.58 -7.65 6.44
C SER A 165 -1.95 -8.22 6.05
N MET A 166 -2.92 -7.32 5.89
CA MET A 166 -4.23 -7.66 5.36
C MET A 166 -4.32 -7.30 3.88
N TYR A 167 -5.08 -8.05 3.09
CA TYR A 167 -5.33 -7.72 1.69
C TYR A 167 -6.73 -8.05 1.24
N ASN A 168 -7.17 -7.37 0.19
CA ASN A 168 -8.34 -7.77 -0.57
C ASN A 168 -7.89 -8.68 -1.72
N PRO A 169 -8.36 -9.94 -1.79
CA PRO A 169 -7.92 -10.83 -2.86
C PRO A 169 -8.36 -10.36 -4.24
N HIS A 170 -7.52 -10.57 -5.25
CA HIS A 170 -7.83 -10.25 -6.64
C HIS A 170 -9.01 -11.10 -7.15
N ARG A 171 -9.76 -10.53 -8.11
CA ARG A 171 -10.88 -11.24 -8.75
C ARG A 171 -10.40 -12.41 -9.61
N ASN A 172 -9.25 -12.25 -10.28
CA ASN A 172 -8.67 -13.29 -11.11
C ASN A 172 -7.78 -14.20 -10.24
N PRO A 173 -8.05 -15.52 -10.17
CA PRO A 173 -7.38 -16.42 -9.25
C PRO A 173 -5.90 -16.65 -9.59
N LEU A 174 -5.50 -16.62 -10.88
CA LEU A 174 -4.09 -16.71 -11.27
C LEU A 174 -3.32 -15.47 -10.77
N VAL A 175 -3.87 -14.27 -10.99
CA VAL A 175 -3.26 -13.02 -10.52
C VAL A 175 -3.17 -13.03 -9.00
N ASP A 176 -4.22 -13.45 -8.31
CA ASP A 176 -4.22 -13.51 -6.84
C ASP A 176 -3.16 -14.47 -6.29
N TRP A 177 -3.04 -15.66 -6.89
CA TRP A 177 -2.01 -16.63 -6.53
C TRP A 177 -0.60 -16.05 -6.71
N LEU A 178 -0.31 -15.48 -7.89
CA LEU A 178 0.99 -14.86 -8.19
C LEU A 178 1.34 -13.71 -7.25
N TRP A 179 0.37 -12.85 -6.96
CA TRP A 179 0.57 -11.72 -6.06
C TRP A 179 0.81 -12.19 -4.63
N THR A 180 0.06 -13.21 -4.19
CA THR A 180 0.21 -13.80 -2.86
C THR A 180 1.58 -14.46 -2.67
N ILE A 181 2.01 -15.33 -3.59
CA ILE A 181 3.34 -15.97 -3.49
C ILE A 181 4.47 -14.94 -3.52
N THR A 182 4.30 -13.85 -4.27
CA THR A 182 5.27 -12.76 -4.36
C THR A 182 5.36 -11.99 -3.04
N ARG A 183 4.22 -11.62 -2.45
CA ARG A 183 4.15 -10.96 -1.13
C ARG A 183 4.67 -11.84 0.02
N GLN A 184 4.53 -13.16 -0.09
CA GLN A 184 5.00 -14.12 0.91
C GLN A 184 6.50 -14.45 0.80
N ARG A 185 7.20 -13.96 -0.24
CA ARG A 185 8.65 -14.14 -0.35
C ARG A 185 9.34 -13.63 0.91
N PHE A 186 10.35 -14.39 1.33
CA PHE A 186 11.16 -14.13 2.54
C PHE A 186 10.34 -14.10 3.85
N GLY A 187 9.21 -14.82 3.91
CA GLY A 187 8.48 -15.09 5.14
C GLY A 187 7.31 -14.14 5.44
N GLY A 188 6.92 -13.30 4.47
CA GLY A 188 5.72 -12.47 4.57
C GLY A 188 4.45 -13.31 4.80
N LYS A 189 3.48 -12.77 5.53
CA LYS A 189 2.18 -13.40 5.78
C LYS A 189 1.05 -12.46 5.39
N MET A 190 0.10 -13.00 4.63
CA MET A 190 -1.05 -12.26 4.13
C MET A 190 -2.33 -12.84 4.70
N HIS A 191 -3.21 -11.97 5.20
CA HIS A 191 -4.53 -12.33 5.70
C HIS A 191 -5.59 -11.66 4.84
N ALA A 192 -6.54 -12.42 4.31
CA ALA A 192 -7.66 -11.82 3.58
C ALA A 192 -8.48 -10.95 4.54
N ARG A 193 -8.77 -9.70 4.14
CA ARG A 193 -9.50 -8.71 4.94
C ARG A 193 -10.89 -9.21 5.36
N GLN A 194 -11.51 -10.08 4.55
CA GLN A 194 -12.81 -10.70 4.83
C GLN A 194 -12.79 -11.57 6.09
N ASN A 195 -11.62 -12.06 6.50
CA ASN A 195 -11.45 -12.84 7.73
C ASN A 195 -11.37 -11.95 8.99
N GLY A 196 -11.59 -10.65 8.83
CA GLY A 196 -11.51 -9.67 9.90
C GLY A 196 -10.07 -9.38 10.33
N ILE A 197 -9.94 -8.48 11.31
CA ILE A 197 -8.64 -7.99 11.78
C ILE A 197 -7.96 -8.92 12.80
N LYS A 198 -8.71 -9.85 13.39
CA LYS A 198 -8.23 -10.71 14.48
C LYS A 198 -6.97 -11.51 14.10
N PRO A 199 -6.90 -12.21 12.93
CA PRO A 199 -5.70 -12.96 12.55
C PRO A 199 -4.45 -12.07 12.45
N PHE A 200 -4.61 -10.84 11.96
CA PHE A 200 -3.53 -9.85 11.91
C PHE A 200 -3.05 -9.48 13.32
N LEU A 201 -3.97 -9.13 14.23
CA LEU A 201 -3.63 -8.76 15.61
C LEU A 201 -2.98 -9.91 16.38
N ASP A 202 -3.43 -11.14 16.18
CA ASP A 202 -2.84 -12.32 16.82
C ASP A 202 -1.37 -12.50 16.39
N LYS A 203 -1.05 -12.30 15.11
CA LYS A 203 0.34 -12.33 14.62
C LYS A 203 1.19 -11.18 15.14
N VAL A 204 0.63 -9.99 15.29
CA VAL A 204 1.35 -8.87 15.93
C VAL A 204 1.64 -9.18 17.40
N ARG A 205 0.70 -9.81 18.13
CA ARG A 205 0.89 -10.22 19.53
C ARG A 205 1.99 -11.27 19.67
N GLU A 206 2.15 -12.16 18.68
CA GLU A 206 3.26 -13.13 18.58
C GLU A 206 4.62 -12.49 18.23
N GLY A 207 4.70 -11.16 18.10
CA GLY A 207 5.95 -10.45 17.79
C GLY A 207 6.27 -10.33 16.30
N LYS A 208 5.34 -10.67 15.39
CA LYS A 208 5.49 -10.34 13.97
C LYS A 208 5.20 -8.85 13.77
N VAL A 209 5.94 -8.21 12.85
CA VAL A 209 5.67 -6.82 12.50
C VAL A 209 4.36 -6.73 11.74
N GLY A 210 3.41 -5.94 12.24
CA GLY A 210 2.18 -5.62 11.52
C GLY A 210 2.44 -4.56 10.46
N PHE A 211 1.96 -4.77 9.24
CA PHE A 211 2.02 -3.81 8.14
C PHE A 211 0.60 -3.36 7.80
N TYR A 212 0.19 -2.24 8.38
CA TYR A 212 -1.19 -1.76 8.38
C TYR A 212 -1.34 -0.52 7.52
N LEU A 213 -2.31 -0.56 6.59
CA LEU A 213 -2.62 0.54 5.69
C LEU A 213 -3.85 1.30 6.22
N PRO A 214 -3.69 2.55 6.70
CA PRO A 214 -4.71 3.23 7.51
C PRO A 214 -5.73 4.09 6.75
N ASP A 215 -5.50 4.32 5.47
CA ASP A 215 -5.94 5.52 4.77
C ASP A 215 -7.06 5.30 3.76
N GLU A 216 -7.67 4.10 3.73
CA GLU A 216 -8.94 3.89 3.06
C GLU A 216 -10.11 4.54 3.83
N ASP A 217 -11.20 4.76 3.11
CA ASP A 217 -12.47 5.25 3.65
C ASP A 217 -13.38 4.07 4.02
N TYR A 218 -13.92 4.09 5.24
CA TYR A 218 -14.75 3.03 5.83
C TYR A 218 -16.18 3.47 6.15
N GLY A 219 -16.61 4.66 5.70
CA GLY A 219 -17.94 5.16 5.99
C GLY A 219 -18.07 5.83 7.36
N VAL A 220 -19.26 6.39 7.60
CA VAL A 220 -19.53 7.26 8.75
C VAL A 220 -19.55 6.51 10.09
N GLU A 221 -20.10 5.30 10.12
CA GLU A 221 -20.33 4.55 11.37
C GLU A 221 -19.05 4.16 12.11
N ALA A 222 -17.95 3.97 11.37
CA ALA A 222 -16.69 3.48 11.92
C ALA A 222 -15.63 4.59 12.08
N SER A 223 -15.93 5.83 11.68
CA SER A 223 -14.92 6.85 11.44
C SER A 223 -15.17 8.13 12.24
N GLU A 224 -14.08 8.79 12.60
CA GLU A 224 -14.10 10.17 13.08
C GLU A 224 -13.84 11.12 11.92
N PHE A 225 -14.56 12.25 11.87
CA PHE A 225 -14.28 13.30 10.90
C PHE A 225 -13.23 14.27 11.44
N VAL A 226 -12.01 14.14 10.97
CA VAL A 226 -10.85 14.94 11.40
C VAL A 226 -10.16 15.59 10.21
N ASP A 227 -9.39 16.64 10.48
CA ASP A 227 -8.66 17.37 9.43
C ASP A 227 -7.72 16.44 8.65
N PHE A 228 -7.67 16.68 7.34
CA PHE A 228 -6.82 16.01 6.38
C PHE A 228 -6.43 17.01 5.30
N PHE A 229 -5.18 17.47 5.32
CA PHE A 229 -4.71 18.63 4.56
C PHE A 229 -5.63 19.85 4.76
N SER A 230 -6.10 20.47 3.67
CA SER A 230 -7.00 21.64 3.71
C SER A 230 -8.49 21.27 3.78
N THR A 231 -8.81 20.01 4.06
CA THR A 231 -10.18 19.49 4.19
C THR A 231 -10.29 18.61 5.43
N TYR A 232 -11.36 17.81 5.52
CA TYR A 232 -11.53 16.76 6.51
C TYR A 232 -11.70 15.40 5.82
N LYS A 233 -11.46 14.34 6.58
CA LYS A 233 -11.60 12.94 6.13
C LYS A 233 -12.31 12.10 7.19
N ALA A 234 -13.12 11.13 6.75
CA ALA A 234 -13.63 10.06 7.59
C ALA A 234 -12.48 9.08 7.87
N THR A 235 -11.92 9.13 9.07
CA THR A 235 -10.70 8.44 9.46
C THR A 235 -10.97 7.43 10.58
N LEU A 236 -10.52 6.18 10.43
CA LEU A 236 -10.68 5.15 11.44
C LEU A 236 -9.80 5.41 12.69
N PRO A 237 -10.37 5.57 13.90
CA PRO A 237 -9.61 5.81 15.13
C PRO A 237 -9.08 4.51 15.77
N VAL A 238 -8.58 3.56 14.97
CA VAL A 238 -8.32 2.17 15.45
C VAL A 238 -6.89 1.92 15.92
N LEU A 239 -5.93 2.78 15.57
CA LEU A 239 -4.50 2.55 15.85
C LEU A 239 -4.21 2.34 17.33
N ASN A 240 -4.70 3.23 18.20
CA ASN A 240 -4.43 3.14 19.64
C ASN A 240 -5.01 1.85 20.24
N LYS A 241 -6.22 1.47 19.79
CA LYS A 241 -6.86 0.22 20.21
C LYS A 241 -6.05 -1.00 19.78
N MET A 242 -5.58 -1.04 18.53
CA MET A 242 -4.72 -2.12 18.04
C MET A 242 -3.39 -2.20 18.79
N ALA A 243 -2.76 -1.05 19.04
CA ALA A 243 -1.51 -0.94 19.77
C ALA A 243 -1.63 -1.55 21.17
N LYS A 244 -2.67 -1.17 21.93
CA LYS A 244 -2.95 -1.73 23.26
C LYS A 244 -3.22 -3.23 23.24
N LEU A 245 -4.09 -3.71 22.33
CA LEU A 245 -4.48 -5.12 22.23
C LEU A 245 -3.32 -6.07 21.90
N THR A 246 -2.26 -5.53 21.30
CA THR A 246 -1.10 -6.29 20.82
C THR A 246 0.18 -5.95 21.58
N LYS A 247 0.11 -5.05 22.57
CA LYS A 247 1.27 -4.50 23.28
C LYS A 247 2.34 -3.97 22.32
N SER A 248 1.90 -3.32 21.25
CA SER A 248 2.78 -2.77 20.22
C SER A 248 2.88 -1.26 20.28
N VAL A 249 3.96 -0.75 19.69
CA VAL A 249 4.10 0.66 19.32
C VAL A 249 3.73 0.83 17.85
N VAL A 250 3.24 2.02 17.49
CA VAL A 250 2.95 2.36 16.09
C VAL A 250 4.08 3.23 15.55
N ILE A 251 4.69 2.78 14.45
CA ILE A 251 5.80 3.47 13.78
C ILE A 251 5.34 3.81 12.35
N PRO A 252 5.26 5.09 11.97
CA PRO A 252 4.89 5.48 10.62
C PRO A 252 6.00 5.16 9.64
N MET A 253 5.64 4.65 8.46
CA MET A 253 6.55 4.43 7.35
C MET A 253 5.87 4.74 6.03
N PHE A 254 6.56 5.45 5.13
CA PHE A 254 6.06 5.69 3.78
C PHE A 254 7.03 5.17 2.71
N PRO A 255 6.57 4.26 1.83
CA PRO A 255 7.37 3.74 0.74
C PRO A 255 7.30 4.64 -0.49
N ARG A 256 8.47 5.10 -0.97
CA ARG A 256 8.63 5.87 -2.22
C ARG A 256 9.48 5.12 -3.22
N TYR A 257 9.28 5.42 -4.50
CA TYR A 257 10.20 5.00 -5.56
C TYR A 257 10.95 6.19 -6.13
N ASN A 258 12.26 6.21 -5.93
CA ASN A 258 13.18 7.16 -6.53
C ASN A 258 13.70 6.58 -7.85
N ALA A 259 13.12 6.99 -8.97
CA ALA A 259 13.47 6.47 -10.29
C ALA A 259 14.87 6.92 -10.79
N GLU A 260 15.40 8.04 -10.28
CA GLU A 260 16.73 8.52 -10.66
C GLU A 260 17.82 7.60 -10.10
N ARG A 261 17.70 7.26 -8.80
CA ARG A 261 18.63 6.37 -8.09
C ARG A 261 18.24 4.91 -8.22
N GLY A 262 17.02 4.62 -8.68
CA GLY A 262 16.45 3.28 -8.73
C GLY A 262 16.32 2.69 -7.33
N LYS A 263 15.80 3.48 -6.39
CA LYS A 263 15.71 3.10 -4.97
C LYS A 263 14.26 3.04 -4.53
N TYR A 264 13.94 1.99 -3.79
CA TYR A 264 12.74 1.93 -2.96
C TYR A 264 13.11 2.50 -1.60
N GLU A 265 12.74 3.76 -1.39
CA GLU A 265 13.04 4.51 -0.18
C GLU A 265 11.92 4.28 0.83
N MET A 266 12.27 3.77 2.01
CA MET A 266 11.34 3.56 3.12
C MET A 266 11.68 4.60 4.18
N GLU A 267 10.95 5.71 4.15
CA GLU A 267 11.05 6.74 5.17
C GLU A 267 10.26 6.30 6.39
N ILE A 268 10.90 6.31 7.55
CA ILE A 268 10.38 5.83 8.82
C ILE A 268 10.46 7.00 9.80
N HIS A 269 9.33 7.40 10.36
CA HIS A 269 9.26 8.41 11.41
C HIS A 269 9.38 7.77 12.80
N PRO A 270 9.61 8.57 13.85
CA PRO A 270 9.58 8.09 15.23
C PRO A 270 8.23 7.44 15.62
N ILE A 271 8.23 6.74 16.77
CA ILE A 271 7.00 6.16 17.35
C ILE A 271 5.92 7.25 17.53
N MET A 272 4.70 6.98 17.06
CA MET A 272 3.56 7.88 17.23
C MET A 272 3.15 7.98 18.70
N LYS A 273 2.82 9.19 19.14
CA LYS A 273 2.08 9.42 20.39
C LYS A 273 0.58 9.33 20.12
N LEU A 274 -0.03 8.22 20.52
CA LEU A 274 -1.47 7.99 20.30
C LEU A 274 -2.28 8.36 21.55
N SER A 275 -3.28 9.22 21.35
CA SER A 275 -4.22 9.63 22.40
C SER A 275 -5.29 8.57 22.65
N ASN A 276 -5.84 8.55 23.86
CA ASN A 276 -7.03 7.75 24.19
C ASN A 276 -8.31 8.34 23.59
N ASP A 277 -8.29 9.62 23.24
CA ASP A 277 -9.36 10.28 22.51
C ASP A 277 -9.33 9.80 21.03
N PRO A 278 -10.41 9.17 20.53
CA PRO A 278 -10.52 8.70 19.15
C PRO A 278 -10.24 9.79 18.11
N ILE A 279 -10.72 11.02 18.34
CA ILE A 279 -10.57 12.15 17.41
C ILE A 279 -9.10 12.55 17.34
N GLN A 280 -8.44 12.71 18.49
CA GLN A 280 -7.02 13.03 18.52
C GLN A 280 -6.15 11.91 17.92
N SER A 281 -6.49 10.64 18.16
CA SER A 281 -5.78 9.51 17.56
C SER A 281 -5.94 9.45 16.04
N ALA A 282 -7.15 9.73 15.52
CA ALA A 282 -7.41 9.81 14.09
C ALA A 282 -6.69 11.01 13.46
N ARG A 283 -6.65 12.17 14.13
CA ARG A 283 -5.93 13.34 13.64
C ARG A 283 -4.42 13.11 13.57
N ALA A 284 -3.83 12.51 14.61
CA ALA A 284 -2.41 12.18 14.62
C ALA A 284 -2.01 11.28 13.43
N MET A 285 -2.87 10.33 13.06
CA MET A 285 -2.69 9.50 11.88
C MET A 285 -2.69 10.31 10.58
N ASN A 286 -3.66 11.21 10.42
CA ASN A 286 -3.73 12.09 9.24
C ASN A 286 -2.52 13.02 9.16
N GLN A 287 -2.02 13.53 10.28
CA GLN A 287 -0.81 14.37 10.34
C GLN A 287 0.43 13.64 9.82
N GLU A 288 0.62 12.36 10.18
CA GLU A 288 1.72 11.55 9.64
C GLU A 288 1.59 11.36 8.13
N ILE A 289 0.38 11.10 7.62
CA ILE A 289 0.13 10.99 6.18
C ILE A 289 0.46 12.32 5.49
N GLU A 290 0.00 13.45 6.03
CA GLU A 290 0.28 14.79 5.51
C GLU A 290 1.79 15.05 5.45
N SER A 291 2.53 14.71 6.51
CA SER A 291 3.97 14.89 6.59
C SER A 291 4.71 14.09 5.53
N PHE A 292 4.32 12.83 5.30
CA PHE A 292 4.96 11.99 4.27
C PHE A 292 4.63 12.43 2.84
N VAL A 293 3.38 12.83 2.61
CA VAL A 293 2.86 13.06 1.25
C VAL A 293 3.16 14.46 0.75
N THR A 294 3.18 15.48 1.62
CA THR A 294 3.42 16.89 1.24
C THR A 294 4.68 17.09 0.39
N PRO A 295 5.85 16.48 0.72
CA PRO A 295 7.08 16.68 -0.05
C PRO A 295 7.07 16.01 -1.44
N THR A 296 6.35 14.89 -1.58
CA THR A 296 6.35 14.06 -2.80
C THR A 296 4.93 13.56 -3.09
N PRO A 297 3.99 14.46 -3.41
CA PRO A 297 2.57 14.11 -3.52
C PRO A 297 2.32 13.05 -4.60
N GLU A 298 3.12 13.00 -5.65
CA GLU A 298 3.01 12.01 -6.74
C GLU A 298 3.19 10.54 -6.29
N GLN A 299 3.84 10.32 -5.14
CA GLN A 299 4.09 8.97 -4.60
C GLN A 299 2.84 8.35 -3.98
N TYR A 300 1.86 9.18 -3.61
CA TYR A 300 0.64 8.77 -2.95
C TYR A 300 -0.42 8.30 -3.95
N VAL A 301 -1.22 7.32 -3.55
CA VAL A 301 -2.25 6.71 -4.42
C VAL A 301 -3.51 7.60 -4.45
N TRP A 302 -3.41 8.78 -5.06
CA TRP A 302 -4.52 9.74 -5.17
C TRP A 302 -5.72 9.22 -5.98
N VAL A 303 -5.60 8.08 -6.65
CA VAL A 303 -6.73 7.45 -7.37
C VAL A 303 -7.72 6.75 -6.44
N LEU A 304 -7.40 6.63 -5.15
CA LEU A 304 -8.31 6.14 -4.11
C LEU A 304 -9.44 7.16 -3.87
N ARG A 305 -10.59 6.65 -3.43
CA ARG A 305 -11.70 7.51 -3.00
C ARG A 305 -11.56 7.88 -1.52
N LEU A 306 -10.48 8.62 -1.21
CA LEU A 306 -10.05 8.98 0.15
C LEU A 306 -11.04 9.86 0.91
N LEU A 307 -11.84 10.64 0.18
CA LEU A 307 -12.76 11.66 0.68
C LEU A 307 -14.20 11.31 0.34
N LYS A 308 -14.53 10.02 0.19
CA LYS A 308 -15.84 9.59 -0.31
C LYS A 308 -16.94 9.92 0.68
N THR A 309 -16.69 9.64 1.95
CA THR A 309 -17.62 9.89 3.03
C THR A 309 -17.47 11.32 3.52
N ARG A 310 -18.53 12.10 3.33
CA ARG A 310 -18.64 13.50 3.73
C ARG A 310 -19.69 13.67 4.82
N LYS A 311 -19.60 14.74 5.62
CA LYS A 311 -20.55 15.03 6.71
C LYS A 311 -21.97 15.29 6.19
N ASP A 312 -22.07 15.81 4.97
CA ASP A 312 -23.33 16.14 4.27
C ASP A 312 -23.85 15.00 3.38
N GLY A 313 -23.17 13.85 3.35
CA GLY A 313 -23.55 12.69 2.54
C GLY A 313 -23.27 12.80 1.04
N GLN A 314 -22.66 13.88 0.55
CA GLN A 314 -22.38 14.05 -0.88
C GLN A 314 -21.23 13.15 -1.36
N ASP A 315 -21.39 12.46 -2.51
CA ASP A 315 -20.28 11.74 -3.19
C ASP A 315 -19.60 12.67 -4.21
N ILE A 316 -18.54 13.34 -3.76
CA ILE A 316 -17.77 14.31 -4.57
C ILE A 316 -17.04 13.69 -5.77
N TYR A 317 -17.04 12.36 -5.94
CA TYR A 317 -16.44 11.69 -7.11
C TYR A 317 -17.45 11.34 -8.20
N GLN A 318 -18.73 11.61 -8.01
CA GLN A 318 -19.78 11.41 -9.02
C GLN A 318 -20.09 12.68 -9.81
N GLN A 319 -19.50 13.80 -9.41
CA GLN A 319 -19.57 15.08 -10.12
C GLN A 319 -18.78 15.04 -11.43
#